data_AF-B8ICQ0-F1
#
_entry.id   AF-B8ICQ0-F1
#
_cell.length_a   1.000
_cell.length_b   1.000
_cell.length_c   1.000
_cell.angle_alpha   90.00
_cell.angle_beta   90.00
_cell.angle_gamma   90.00
#
_symmetry.space_group_name_H-M   'P 1'
#
loop_
_entity.id
_entity.type
_entity.pdbx_description
1 polymer ?
#
loop_
_entity_poly.entity_id
_entity_poly.type
_entity_poly.pdbx_seq_one_letter_code
_entity_poly.pdbx_strand_id
1 'polypeptide(L)'
;MAALQSHSESRRSRGPAQMRLSGLEAEIRLREDEQLSKLYRAWKRQKLEALLAGPHGEEIRDLDRFMRRMGLADGPALIARVEAAAWIQEMDADARHDLLSLIGRRIALMRERNGLEPFNDGVPGDPPRAFERIKTLMGCR
;
A
#
# COMPACT_ATOMS: atom_id res chain seq x y z
N MET A 1 -53.34 -31.79 -20.65
CA MET A 1 -51.89 -32.05 -20.83
C MET A 1 -51.12 -30.93 -20.16
N ALA A 2 -50.24 -31.31 -19.23
CA ALA A 2 -49.21 -30.56 -18.51
C ALA A 2 -49.59 -29.32 -17.67
N ALA A 3 -49.63 -29.54 -16.35
CA ALA A 3 -49.56 -28.51 -15.32
C ALA A 3 -48.13 -27.95 -15.22
N LEU A 4 -47.98 -26.62 -15.26
CA LEU A 4 -46.74 -25.94 -14.91
C LEU A 4 -46.79 -25.57 -13.43
N GLN A 5 -46.05 -26.35 -12.63
CA GLN A 5 -45.87 -26.13 -11.20
C GLN A 5 -45.07 -24.84 -10.97
N SER A 6 -45.72 -23.86 -10.33
CA SER A 6 -45.08 -22.69 -9.74
C SER A 6 -44.03 -23.14 -8.72
N HIS A 7 -42.75 -23.04 -9.08
CA HIS A 7 -41.66 -23.06 -8.10
C HIS A 7 -41.58 -21.68 -7.45
N SER A 8 -42.42 -21.46 -6.43
CA SER A 8 -42.24 -20.37 -5.49
C SER A 8 -41.11 -20.74 -4.53
N GLU A 9 -39.88 -20.39 -4.90
CA GLU A 9 -38.76 -20.39 -3.96
C GLU A 9 -39.11 -19.48 -2.77
N SER A 10 -39.35 -20.12 -1.63
CA SER A 10 -39.56 -19.47 -0.35
C SER A 10 -38.29 -18.70 0.01
N ARG A 11 -38.26 -17.39 -0.27
CA ARG A 11 -37.30 -16.46 0.34
C ARG A 11 -37.58 -16.45 1.83
N ARG A 12 -36.86 -17.28 2.59
CA ARG A 12 -36.82 -17.19 4.06
C ARG A 12 -36.29 -15.80 4.42
N SER A 13 -37.18 -14.86 4.69
CA SER A 13 -36.79 -13.58 5.28
C SER A 13 -36.24 -13.88 6.67
N ARG A 14 -35.04 -13.37 6.96
CA ARG A 14 -34.46 -13.48 8.30
C ARG A 14 -35.36 -12.72 9.27
N GLY A 15 -35.79 -13.39 10.34
CA GLY A 15 -36.65 -12.76 11.35
C GLY A 15 -35.94 -11.58 12.04
N PRO A 16 -36.69 -10.64 12.65
CA PRO A 16 -36.14 -9.44 13.28
C PRO A 16 -35.07 -9.72 14.35
N ALA A 17 -35.15 -10.85 15.05
CA ALA A 17 -34.11 -11.29 15.99
C ALA A 17 -32.79 -11.68 15.28
N GLN A 18 -32.85 -12.36 14.13
CA GLN A 18 -31.69 -12.73 13.33
C GLN A 18 -31.03 -11.50 12.67
N MET A 19 -31.83 -10.50 12.27
CA MET A 19 -31.28 -9.22 11.78
C MET A 19 -30.57 -8.43 12.88
N ARG A 20 -31.11 -8.41 14.11
CA ARG A 20 -30.48 -7.73 15.25
C ARG A 20 -29.15 -8.39 15.65
N LEU A 21 -29.10 -9.73 15.69
CA LEU A 21 -27.86 -10.47 15.94
C LEU A 21 -26.82 -10.21 14.84
N SER A 22 -27.24 -10.24 13.57
CA SER A 22 -26.37 -9.90 12.44
C SER A 22 -25.86 -8.45 12.47
N GLY A 23 -26.67 -7.51 12.98
CA GLY A 23 -26.26 -6.11 13.17
C GLY A 23 -25.24 -5.96 14.29
N LEU A 24 -25.44 -6.67 15.41
CA LEU A 24 -24.50 -6.70 16.53
C LEU A 24 -23.15 -7.31 16.11
N GLU A 25 -23.18 -8.41 15.36
CA GLU A 25 -21.98 -9.04 14.79
C GLU A 25 -21.25 -8.10 13.82
N ALA A 26 -21.98 -7.36 12.98
CA ALA A 26 -21.40 -6.37 12.08
C ALA A 26 -20.75 -5.21 12.84
N GLU A 27 -21.37 -4.75 13.94
CA GLU A 27 -20.82 -3.69 14.77
C GLU A 27 -19.56 -4.15 15.54
N ILE A 28 -19.54 -5.38 16.03
CA ILE A 28 -18.34 -5.98 16.67
C ILE A 28 -17.20 -6.05 15.65
N ARG A 29 -17.46 -6.58 14.45
CA ARG A 29 -16.44 -6.67 13.39
C ARG A 29 -15.90 -5.30 12.99
N LEU A 30 -16.78 -4.31 12.85
CA LEU A 30 -16.35 -2.94 12.52
C LEU A 30 -15.42 -2.38 13.60
N ARG A 31 -15.74 -2.60 14.89
CA ARG A 31 -14.87 -2.16 16.00
C ARG A 31 -13.52 -2.88 16.01
N GLU A 32 -13.51 -4.19 15.72
CA GLU A 32 -12.29 -4.97 15.60
C GLU A 32 -11.42 -4.45 14.43
N ASP A 33 -12.02 -4.22 13.27
CA ASP A 33 -11.33 -3.67 12.09
C ASP A 33 -10.74 -2.28 12.37
N GLU A 34 -11.48 -1.42 13.07
CA GLU A 34 -10.98 -0.11 13.49
C GLU A 34 -9.79 -0.21 14.45
N GLN A 35 -9.83 -1.14 15.41
CA GLN A 35 -8.74 -1.39 16.34
C GLN A 35 -7.50 -1.91 15.61
N LEU A 36 -7.65 -2.90 14.74
CA LEU A 36 -6.56 -3.44 13.92
C LEU A 36 -5.96 -2.36 13.01
N SER A 37 -6.79 -1.53 12.39
CA SER A 37 -6.35 -0.40 11.56
C SER A 37 -5.52 0.62 12.37
N LYS A 38 -5.93 0.94 13.61
CA LYS A 38 -5.17 1.81 14.51
C LYS A 38 -3.81 1.22 14.87
N LEU A 39 -3.78 -0.05 15.26
CA LEU A 39 -2.53 -0.76 15.61
C LEU A 39 -1.58 -0.83 14.42
N TYR A 40 -2.09 -1.15 13.23
CA TYR A 40 -1.32 -1.18 12.01
C TYR A 40 -0.70 0.19 11.67
N ARG A 41 -1.47 1.28 11.79
CA ARG A 41 -0.96 2.64 11.58
C ARG A 41 0.12 3.03 12.59
N ALA A 42 -0.03 2.63 13.85
CA ALA A 42 0.97 2.87 14.88
C ALA A 42 2.26 2.09 14.57
N TRP A 43 2.15 0.81 14.25
CA TRP A 43 3.29 -0.03 13.85
C TRP A 43 4.01 0.51 12.62
N LYS A 44 3.28 0.92 11.57
CA LYS A 44 3.87 1.56 10.38
C LYS A 44 4.63 2.85 10.70
N ARG A 45 4.15 3.63 11.67
CA ARG A 45 4.83 4.85 12.13
C ARG A 45 6.13 4.50 12.85
N GLN A 46 6.09 3.54 13.77
CA GLN A 46 7.29 3.06 14.49
C GLN A 46 8.35 2.53 13.53
N LYS A 47 7.94 1.80 12.48
CA LYS A 47 8.83 1.32 11.42
C LYS A 47 9.52 2.47 10.69
N LEU A 48 8.78 3.52 10.33
CA LEU A 48 9.37 4.71 9.72
C LEU A 48 10.29 5.46 10.68
N GLU A 49 9.91 5.61 11.94
CA GLU A 49 10.74 6.26 12.96
C GLU A 49 12.05 5.51 13.17
N ALA A 50 12.02 4.17 13.25
CA ALA A 50 13.20 3.33 13.35
C ALA A 50 14.12 3.48 12.13
N LEU A 51 13.53 3.46 10.91
CA LEU A 51 14.28 3.69 9.67
C LEU A 51 15.00 5.04 9.67
N LEU A 52 14.30 6.11 10.10
CA LEU A 52 14.83 7.47 10.14
C LEU A 52 15.80 7.73 11.31
N ALA A 53 15.79 6.89 12.34
CA ALA A 53 16.75 6.92 13.44
C ALA A 53 18.01 6.07 13.16
N GLY A 54 18.00 5.31 12.07
CA GLY A 54 19.14 4.49 11.64
C GLY A 54 20.31 5.29 11.05
N PRO A 55 21.39 4.59 10.66
CA PRO A 55 22.65 5.22 10.22
C PRO A 55 22.52 6.19 9.04
N HIS A 56 21.55 5.96 8.16
CA HIS A 56 21.31 6.76 6.94
C HIS A 56 20.06 7.66 7.04
N GLY A 57 19.66 8.01 8.26
CA GLY A 57 18.42 8.75 8.52
C GLY A 57 18.34 10.09 7.79
N GLU A 58 19.45 10.82 7.68
CA GLU A 58 19.48 12.12 7.00
C GLU A 58 19.38 11.99 5.48
N GLU A 59 20.04 11.00 4.88
CA GLU A 59 19.95 10.68 3.46
C GLU A 59 18.52 10.28 3.08
N ILE A 60 17.86 9.48 3.93
CA ILE A 60 16.47 9.10 3.74
C ILE A 60 15.53 10.31 3.85
N ARG A 61 15.80 11.25 4.77
CA ARG A 61 15.02 12.50 4.88
C ARG A 61 15.18 13.38 3.65
N ASP A 62 16.38 13.49 3.09
CA ASP A 62 16.62 14.24 1.86
C ASP A 62 15.86 13.61 0.68
N LEU A 63 15.94 12.28 0.54
CA LEU A 63 15.20 11.53 -0.47
C LEU A 63 13.68 11.71 -0.29
N ASP A 64 13.15 11.65 0.93
CA ASP A 64 11.73 11.91 1.22
C ASP A 64 11.31 13.34 0.83
N ARG A 65 12.16 14.33 1.13
CA ARG A 65 11.92 15.73 0.77
C ARG A 65 11.91 15.94 -0.74
N PHE A 66 12.78 15.25 -1.47
CA PHE A 66 12.72 15.23 -2.92
C PHE A 66 11.40 14.60 -3.41
N MET A 67 11.07 13.39 -2.95
CA MET A 67 9.88 12.66 -3.40
C MET A 67 8.57 13.42 -3.15
N ARG A 68 8.46 14.15 -2.04
CA ARG A 68 7.29 15.00 -1.74
C ARG A 68 7.03 16.06 -2.81
N ARG A 69 8.08 16.54 -3.49
CA ARG A 69 8.02 17.61 -4.50
C ARG A 69 7.96 17.12 -5.95
N MET A 70 8.06 15.81 -6.18
CA MET A 70 8.11 15.24 -7.53
C MET A 70 6.86 15.52 -8.38
N GLY A 71 6.99 15.64 -9.69
CA GLY A 71 5.92 15.49 -10.67
C GLY A 71 5.90 14.11 -11.32
N LEU A 72 4.96 13.91 -12.25
CA LEU A 72 4.88 12.68 -13.05
C LEU A 72 6.13 12.46 -13.91
N ALA A 73 6.80 13.53 -14.33
CA ALA A 73 8.00 13.48 -15.16
C ALA A 73 9.29 13.15 -14.38
N ASP A 74 9.25 13.16 -13.04
CA ASP A 74 10.46 13.02 -12.22
C ASP A 74 10.87 11.56 -11.94
N GLY A 75 10.17 10.59 -12.54
CA GLY A 75 10.48 9.16 -12.41
C GLY A 75 11.97 8.84 -12.70
N PRO A 76 12.55 9.29 -13.83
CA PRO A 76 13.97 9.11 -14.12
C PRO A 76 14.89 9.74 -13.07
N ALA A 77 14.55 10.91 -12.54
CA ALA A 77 15.34 11.59 -11.52
C ALA A 77 15.33 10.86 -10.16
N LEU A 78 14.20 10.21 -9.82
CA LEU A 78 14.13 9.34 -8.65
C LEU A 78 15.01 8.10 -8.80
N ILE A 79 14.96 7.45 -9.96
CA ILE A 79 15.79 6.27 -10.26
C ILE A 79 17.27 6.63 -10.16
N ALA A 80 17.70 7.73 -10.80
CA ALA A 80 19.09 8.17 -10.77
C ALA A 80 19.58 8.47 -9.35
N ARG A 81 18.74 9.06 -8.48
CA ARG A 81 19.09 9.28 -7.07
C ARG A 81 19.27 7.97 -6.30
N VAL A 82 18.38 7.00 -6.50
CA VAL A 82 18.48 5.68 -5.85
C VAL A 82 19.73 4.93 -6.36
N GLU A 83 20.00 5.01 -7.67
CA GLU A 83 21.17 4.38 -8.28
C GLU A 83 22.49 4.96 -7.76
N ALA A 84 22.56 6.27 -7.54
CA ALA A 84 23.74 6.94 -6.98
C ALA A 84 23.90 6.75 -5.45
N ALA A 85 22.91 6.22 -4.76
CA ALA A 85 22.87 6.10 -3.31
C ALA A 85 23.57 4.82 -2.84
N ALA A 86 24.91 4.84 -2.79
CA ALA A 86 25.71 3.69 -2.35
C ALA A 86 25.32 3.16 -0.95
N TRP A 87 24.94 4.07 -0.05
CA TRP A 87 24.48 3.76 1.31
C TRP A 87 23.27 2.81 1.37
N ILE A 88 22.46 2.74 0.31
CA ILE A 88 21.33 1.79 0.27
C ILE A 88 21.82 0.34 0.32
N GLN A 89 22.98 0.04 -0.25
CA GLN A 89 23.54 -1.32 -0.23
C GLN A 89 24.14 -1.69 1.13
N GLU A 90 24.47 -0.69 1.96
CA GLU A 90 24.99 -0.88 3.32
C GLU A 90 23.88 -1.20 4.33
N MET A 91 22.63 -0.83 4.01
CA MET A 91 21.45 -1.13 4.83
C MET A 91 21.17 -2.64 4.91
N ASP A 92 20.63 -3.10 6.02
CA ASP A 92 20.08 -4.46 6.10
C ASP A 92 18.82 -4.64 5.23
N ALA A 93 18.40 -5.90 5.03
CA ALA A 93 17.28 -6.22 4.15
C ALA A 93 15.95 -5.61 4.61
N ASP A 94 15.70 -5.54 5.92
CA ASP A 94 14.46 -5.01 6.48
C ASP A 94 14.39 -3.50 6.28
N ALA A 95 15.50 -2.79 6.53
CA ALA A 95 15.61 -1.36 6.31
C ALA A 95 15.48 -1.01 4.82
N ARG A 96 16.06 -1.81 3.91
CA ARG A 96 15.84 -1.64 2.46
C ARG A 96 14.37 -1.85 2.09
N HIS A 97 13.69 -2.81 2.69
CA HIS A 97 12.27 -3.05 2.46
C HIS A 97 11.39 -1.91 2.99
N ASP A 98 11.71 -1.38 4.17
CA ASP A 98 11.03 -0.23 4.78
C ASP A 98 11.23 1.04 3.95
N LEU A 99 12.44 1.26 3.40
CA LEU A 99 12.72 2.34 2.46
C LEU A 99 11.97 2.17 1.13
N LEU A 100 11.96 0.96 0.56
CA LEU A 100 11.19 0.66 -0.65
C LEU A 100 9.70 0.93 -0.44
N SER A 101 9.16 0.56 0.72
CA SER A 101 7.78 0.85 1.11
C SER A 101 7.49 2.36 1.19
N LEU A 102 8.43 3.15 1.73
CA LEU A 102 8.34 4.61 1.75
C LEU A 102 8.32 5.19 0.33
N ILE A 103 9.21 4.72 -0.55
CA ILE A 103 9.28 5.16 -1.95
C ILE A 103 7.97 4.82 -2.68
N GLY A 104 7.49 3.59 -2.58
CA GLY A 104 6.22 3.15 -3.18
C GLY A 104 5.04 4.01 -2.73
N ARG A 105 4.94 4.30 -1.43
CA ARG A 105 3.92 5.20 -0.89
C ARG A 105 4.00 6.61 -1.48
N ARG A 106 5.20 7.15 -1.69
CA ARG A 106 5.37 8.49 -2.28
C ARG A 106 5.00 8.53 -3.75
N ILE A 107 5.33 7.49 -4.51
CA ILE A 107 4.90 7.34 -5.90
C ILE A 107 3.37 7.27 -5.97
N ALA A 108 2.74 6.45 -5.12
CA ALA A 108 1.28 6.34 -5.07
C ALA A 108 0.60 7.68 -4.76
N LEU A 109 1.03 8.38 -3.70
CA LEU A 109 0.51 9.71 -3.36
C LEU A 109 0.73 10.73 -4.48
N MET A 110 1.88 10.65 -5.18
CA MET A 110 2.18 11.50 -6.34
C MET A 110 1.22 11.24 -7.50
N ARG A 111 0.84 9.98 -7.73
CA ARG A 111 -0.13 9.60 -8.77
C ARG A 111 -1.54 10.05 -8.42
N GLU A 112 -1.97 9.83 -7.18
CA GLU A 112 -3.29 10.24 -6.69
C GLU A 112 -3.50 11.76 -6.79
N ARG A 113 -2.51 12.58 -6.39
CA ARG A 113 -2.62 14.05 -6.52
C ARG A 113 -2.72 14.53 -7.97
N ASN A 114 -2.37 13.70 -8.94
CA ASN A 114 -2.48 13.97 -10.38
C ASN A 114 -3.66 13.22 -11.03
N GLY A 115 -4.59 12.68 -10.26
CA GLY A 115 -5.80 12.03 -10.77
C GLY A 115 -5.56 10.65 -11.41
N LEU A 116 -4.44 10.00 -11.09
CA LEU A 116 -4.12 8.65 -11.55
C LEU A 116 -4.36 7.62 -10.45
N GLU A 117 -4.58 6.36 -10.83
CA GLU A 117 -4.62 5.25 -9.89
C GLU A 117 -3.30 5.15 -9.10
N PRO A 118 -3.32 4.89 -7.78
CA PRO A 118 -2.12 4.89 -6.94
C PRO A 118 -1.09 3.86 -7.39
N PHE A 119 -1.54 2.71 -7.86
CA PHE A 119 -0.71 1.62 -8.37
C PHE A 119 -1.02 1.39 -9.85
N ASN A 120 0.02 1.13 -10.63
CA ASN A 120 -0.09 0.72 -12.02
C ASN A 120 1.10 -0.18 -12.30
N ASP A 121 0.93 -1.44 -11.94
CA ASP A 121 1.91 -2.48 -12.16
C ASP A 121 1.88 -2.82 -13.66
N GLY A 122 3.05 -2.77 -14.31
CA GLY A 122 3.14 -3.06 -15.73
C GLY A 122 2.68 -4.50 -16.01
N VAL A 123 2.08 -4.72 -17.17
CA VAL A 123 1.79 -6.10 -17.62
C VAL A 123 3.06 -6.73 -18.21
N PRO A 124 3.16 -8.07 -18.30
CA PRO A 124 4.31 -8.72 -18.94
C PRO A 124 4.56 -8.17 -20.35
N GLY A 125 5.78 -7.67 -20.58
CA GLY A 125 6.20 -7.03 -21.84
C GLY A 125 6.23 -5.50 -21.80
N ASP A 126 5.60 -4.87 -20.79
CA ASP A 126 5.76 -3.43 -20.58
C ASP A 126 7.19 -3.08 -20.15
N PRO A 127 7.69 -1.89 -20.53
CA PRO A 127 8.91 -1.35 -19.94
C PRO A 127 8.74 -1.18 -18.43
N PRO A 128 9.76 -1.52 -17.62
CA PRO A 128 9.63 -1.50 -16.17
C PRO A 128 9.39 -0.07 -15.67
N ARG A 129 8.39 0.07 -14.80
CA ARG A 129 8.01 1.34 -14.16
C ARG A 129 9.07 1.72 -13.12
N ALA A 130 9.05 2.98 -12.68
CA ALA A 130 10.04 3.51 -11.75
C ALA A 130 10.15 2.67 -10.46
N PHE A 131 9.03 2.23 -9.90
CA PHE A 131 9.02 1.38 -8.71
C PHE A 131 9.72 0.04 -8.94
N GLU A 132 9.45 -0.64 -10.06
CA GLU A 132 10.04 -1.95 -10.40
C GLU A 132 11.56 -1.84 -10.61
N ARG A 133 12.01 -0.78 -11.29
CA ARG A 133 13.44 -0.50 -11.46
C ARG A 133 14.12 -0.24 -10.11
N ILE A 134 13.49 0.56 -9.24
CA ILE A 134 14.00 0.86 -7.90
C ILE A 134 14.05 -0.40 -7.03
N LYS A 135 12.99 -1.22 -7.04
CA LYS A 135 12.95 -2.51 -6.34
C LYS A 135 14.15 -3.39 -6.73
N THR A 136 14.45 -3.44 -8.03
CA THR A 136 15.59 -4.19 -8.57
C THR A 136 16.94 -3.61 -8.11
N LEU A 137 17.12 -2.29 -8.20
CA LEU A 137 18.34 -1.60 -7.75
C LEU A 137 18.61 -1.83 -6.25
N MET A 138 17.57 -1.85 -5.43
CA MET A 138 17.67 -2.07 -3.98
C MET A 138 17.88 -3.54 -3.60
N GLY A 139 17.85 -4.48 -4.57
CA GLY A 139 17.98 -5.91 -4.30
C GLY A 139 16.83 -6.49 -3.47
N CYS A 140 15.68 -5.82 -3.42
CA CYS A 140 14.49 -6.29 -2.73
C CYS A 140 13.77 -7.30 -3.64
N ARG A 141 13.79 -8.59 -3.28
CA ARG A 141 13.10 -9.65 -4.03
C ARG A 141 11.68 -9.84 -3.51
#